data_AF-A0A4Q3Y1L7-F1
#
_entry.id   AF-A0A4Q3Y1L7-F1
#
_cell.length_a   1.000
_cell.length_b   1.000
_cell.length_c   1.000
_cell.angle_alpha   90.00
_cell.angle_beta   90.00
_cell.angle_gamma   90.00
#
_symmetry.space_group_name_H-M   'P 1'
#
loop_
_entity.id
_entity.type
_entity.pdbx_description
1 polymer ?
#
loop_
_entity_poly.entity_id
_entity_poly.type
_entity_poly.pdbx_seq_one_letter_code
_entity_poly.pdbx_strand_id
1 'polypeptide(L)'
;MSSTLIPTHIQRALWALSAGRCQFRSCNELLVGDLLIGKKHAVYGYVAHIIADSPAGARGHEELSKILAKDVSNLMLLCARCHRRVDNEAPEQYPANVLRDMKREHEHRIRLATGIDVDRASHVIRFGANIGQNQALVSTRQLHEAMMPERWPISETTIDLEMVGCAFQDHEPEYWALQQRNLALQFKNHVGGRIERQDIRHASVFALAPQPLLIELGRQLSDILPVSVHQRHREP
;
A
#
# COMPACT_ATOMS: atom_id res chain seq x y z
N MET A 1 -33.69 4.97 11.67
CA MET A 1 -32.47 4.59 12.40
C MET A 1 -32.56 3.11 12.73
N SER A 2 -31.46 2.36 12.63
CA SER A 2 -31.42 0.94 13.01
C SER A 2 -31.94 0.75 14.44
N SER A 3 -32.78 -0.26 14.63
CA SER A 3 -33.30 -0.65 15.94
C SER A 3 -32.45 -1.73 16.61
N THR A 4 -31.58 -2.37 15.83
CA THR A 4 -30.75 -3.48 16.27
C THR A 4 -29.47 -3.00 16.93
N LEU A 5 -29.27 -3.42 18.19
CA LEU A 5 -27.97 -3.33 18.85
C LEU A 5 -27.04 -4.43 18.35
N ILE A 6 -25.97 -4.05 17.67
CA ILE A 6 -24.95 -4.98 17.15
C ILE A 6 -23.95 -5.30 18.27
N PRO A 7 -23.68 -6.59 18.57
CA PRO A 7 -22.73 -6.96 19.63
C PRO A 7 -21.32 -6.39 19.41
N THR A 8 -20.63 -6.03 20.48
CA THR A 8 -19.29 -5.40 20.42
C THR A 8 -18.26 -6.24 19.66
N HIS A 9 -18.27 -7.57 19.82
CA HIS A 9 -17.33 -8.44 19.10
C HIS A 9 -17.56 -8.44 17.59
N ILE A 10 -18.82 -8.33 17.13
CA ILE A 10 -19.17 -8.20 15.71
C ILE A 10 -18.73 -6.86 15.16
N GLN A 11 -18.96 -5.77 15.90
CA GLN A 11 -18.48 -4.45 15.50
C GLN A 11 -16.95 -4.45 15.37
N ARG A 12 -16.23 -4.99 16.36
CA ARG A 12 -14.77 -5.13 16.32
C ARG A 12 -14.29 -5.95 15.12
N ALA A 13 -14.95 -7.07 14.83
CA ALA A 13 -14.64 -7.89 13.67
C ALA A 13 -14.81 -7.10 12.36
N LEU A 14 -15.92 -6.39 12.20
CA LEU A 14 -16.14 -5.54 11.01
C LEU A 14 -15.07 -4.45 10.88
N TRP A 15 -14.76 -3.74 11.96
CA TRP A 15 -13.74 -2.70 11.98
C TRP A 15 -12.36 -3.25 11.61
N ALA A 16 -11.99 -4.42 12.13
CA ALA A 16 -10.74 -5.10 11.82
C ALA A 16 -10.66 -5.55 10.35
N LEU A 17 -11.71 -6.22 9.85
CA LEU A 17 -11.81 -6.67 8.45
C LEU A 17 -11.77 -5.51 7.44
N SER A 18 -12.25 -4.34 7.86
CA SER A 18 -12.27 -3.12 7.04
C SER A 18 -11.00 -2.29 7.17
N ALA A 19 -10.07 -2.65 8.07
CA ALA A 19 -8.94 -1.83 8.50
C ALA A 19 -9.34 -0.38 8.88
N GLY A 20 -10.52 -0.21 9.48
CA GLY A 20 -11.10 1.09 9.83
C GLY A 20 -11.36 2.03 8.65
N ARG A 21 -11.46 1.50 7.42
CA ARG A 21 -11.70 2.27 6.21
C ARG A 21 -13.08 2.03 5.63
N CYS A 22 -13.65 3.05 5.00
CA CYS A 22 -14.92 2.96 4.29
C CYS A 22 -14.84 1.88 3.18
N GLN A 23 -15.74 0.91 3.22
CA GLN A 23 -15.79 -0.22 2.29
C GLN A 23 -16.47 0.12 0.94
N PHE A 24 -16.99 1.34 0.78
CA PHE A 24 -17.60 1.77 -0.47
C PHE A 24 -16.55 1.87 -1.59
N ARG A 25 -16.86 1.35 -2.79
CA ARG A 25 -15.98 1.44 -3.97
C ARG A 25 -15.57 2.90 -4.22
N SER A 26 -14.27 3.10 -4.42
CA SER A 26 -13.66 4.43 -4.66
C SER A 26 -13.75 5.44 -3.50
N CYS A 27 -13.98 5.00 -2.25
CA CYS A 27 -13.90 5.87 -1.07
C CYS A 27 -12.62 5.63 -0.23
N ASN A 28 -12.49 4.46 0.41
CA ASN A 28 -11.33 4.07 1.23
C ASN A 28 -10.89 5.07 2.34
N GLU A 29 -11.78 6.00 2.72
CA GLU A 29 -11.57 7.01 3.76
C GLU A 29 -11.30 6.35 5.11
N LEU A 30 -10.29 6.83 5.85
CA LEU A 30 -10.00 6.36 7.21
C LEU A 30 -11.04 6.94 8.16
N LEU A 31 -11.69 6.08 8.94
CA LEU A 31 -12.83 6.44 9.79
C LEU A 31 -12.46 6.52 11.27
N VAL A 32 -11.16 6.58 11.57
CA VAL A 32 -10.60 6.72 12.91
C VAL A 32 -9.66 7.93 12.93
N GLY A 33 -9.87 8.78 13.92
CA GLY A 33 -9.05 9.95 14.17
C GLY A 33 -9.47 11.17 13.37
N ASP A 34 -9.23 12.33 13.96
CA ASP A 34 -9.39 13.63 13.31
C ASP A 34 -8.24 14.54 13.76
N LEU A 35 -7.39 14.87 12.80
CA LEU A 35 -6.20 15.70 13.03
C LEU A 35 -6.55 17.18 13.21
N LEU A 36 -7.64 17.65 12.62
CA LEU A 36 -8.03 19.06 12.66
C LEU A 36 -8.44 19.49 14.08
N ILE A 37 -9.11 18.60 14.81
CA ILE A 37 -9.57 18.85 16.18
C ILE A 37 -8.78 18.04 17.23
N GLY A 38 -7.67 17.41 16.83
CA GLY A 38 -6.79 16.65 17.73
C GLY A 38 -7.38 15.37 18.32
N LYS A 39 -8.54 14.90 17.84
CA LYS A 39 -9.21 13.71 18.36
C LYS A 39 -8.69 12.44 17.68
N LYS A 40 -7.52 11.95 18.10
CA LYS A 40 -6.82 10.80 17.49
C LYS A 40 -7.59 9.46 17.54
N HIS A 41 -8.55 9.30 18.44
CA HIS A 41 -9.28 8.04 18.65
C HIS A 41 -10.78 8.15 18.36
N ALA A 42 -11.26 9.28 17.84
CA ALA A 42 -12.66 9.43 17.48
C ALA A 42 -13.03 8.50 16.31
N VAL A 43 -14.24 7.96 16.34
CA VAL A 43 -14.76 7.02 15.34
C VAL A 43 -15.86 7.71 14.54
N TYR A 44 -15.70 7.76 13.22
CA TYR A 44 -16.61 8.46 12.30
C TYR A 44 -17.34 7.53 11.33
N GLY A 45 -17.16 6.21 11.50
CA GLY A 45 -17.76 5.18 10.67
C GLY A 45 -19.13 4.75 11.15
N TYR A 46 -19.98 4.38 10.20
CA TYR A 46 -21.31 3.81 10.39
C TYR A 46 -21.27 2.31 10.08
N VAL A 47 -21.87 1.51 10.95
CA VAL A 47 -22.13 0.10 10.68
C VAL A 47 -23.46 0.01 9.95
N ALA A 48 -23.37 -0.16 8.64
CA ALA A 48 -24.51 -0.19 7.73
C ALA A 48 -24.96 -1.63 7.48
N HIS A 49 -26.26 -1.83 7.36
CA HIS A 49 -26.85 -3.10 6.96
C HIS A 49 -26.91 -3.21 5.44
N ILE A 50 -26.46 -4.34 4.88
CA ILE A 50 -26.62 -4.65 3.47
C ILE A 50 -28.10 -4.98 3.18
N ILE A 51 -28.65 -5.94 3.91
CA ILE A 51 -30.10 -6.15 4.07
C ILE A 51 -30.50 -5.50 5.39
N ALA A 52 -31.40 -4.50 5.34
CA ALA A 52 -31.83 -3.75 6.51
C ALA A 52 -32.29 -4.67 7.67
N ASP A 53 -32.14 -4.18 8.90
CA ASP A 53 -32.56 -4.88 10.12
C ASP A 53 -34.08 -4.97 10.30
N SER A 54 -34.84 -4.30 9.43
CA SER A 54 -36.30 -4.34 9.38
C SER A 54 -36.79 -4.52 7.93
N PRO A 55 -37.96 -5.17 7.73
CA PRO A 55 -38.54 -5.34 6.39
C PRO A 55 -38.85 -4.02 5.68
N ALA A 56 -39.15 -2.96 6.42
CA ALA A 56 -39.44 -1.63 5.89
C ALA A 56 -38.19 -0.80 5.56
N GLY A 57 -36.99 -1.26 5.93
CA GLY A 57 -35.74 -0.57 5.63
C GLY A 57 -35.26 -0.77 4.19
N ALA A 58 -34.20 -0.06 3.80
CA ALA A 58 -33.60 -0.21 2.49
C ALA A 58 -33.15 -1.67 2.26
N ARG A 59 -33.69 -2.31 1.21
CA ARG A 59 -33.46 -3.73 0.91
C ARG A 59 -33.89 -4.68 2.04
N GLY A 60 -34.86 -4.27 2.86
CA GLY A 60 -35.45 -5.09 3.91
C GLY A 60 -36.13 -6.34 3.34
N HIS A 61 -36.19 -7.39 4.16
CA HIS A 61 -36.78 -8.67 3.79
C HIS A 61 -37.47 -9.29 5.02
N GLU A 62 -38.66 -9.86 4.84
CA GLU A 62 -39.50 -10.35 5.95
C GLU A 62 -38.76 -11.29 6.91
N GLU A 63 -38.07 -12.29 6.35
CA GLU A 63 -37.30 -13.27 7.14
C GLU A 63 -35.85 -12.84 7.38
N LEU A 64 -35.12 -12.52 6.30
CA LEU A 64 -33.67 -12.31 6.36
C LEU A 64 -33.26 -11.08 7.19
N SER A 65 -34.10 -10.05 7.27
CA SER A 65 -33.80 -8.86 8.07
C SER A 65 -33.52 -9.22 9.53
N LYS A 66 -34.33 -10.10 10.12
CA LYS A 66 -34.15 -10.52 11.52
C LYS A 66 -32.97 -11.48 11.69
N ILE A 67 -32.80 -12.41 10.75
CA ILE A 67 -31.75 -13.43 10.79
C ILE A 67 -30.36 -12.79 10.65
N LEU A 68 -30.20 -11.86 9.72
CA LEU A 68 -28.92 -11.28 9.35
C LEU A 68 -28.62 -9.96 10.06
N ALA A 69 -29.51 -9.43 10.90
CA ALA A 69 -29.36 -8.13 11.56
C ALA A 69 -28.03 -7.97 12.33
N LYS A 70 -27.47 -9.08 12.81
CA LYS A 70 -26.24 -9.13 13.61
C LYS A 70 -25.11 -9.93 12.94
N ASP A 71 -25.31 -10.39 11.71
CA ASP A 71 -24.33 -11.17 10.97
C ASP A 71 -23.30 -10.22 10.33
N VAL A 72 -22.01 -10.39 10.64
CA VAL A 72 -20.93 -9.57 10.08
C VAL A 72 -20.88 -9.59 8.55
N SER A 73 -21.34 -10.68 7.92
CA SER A 73 -21.43 -10.81 6.47
C SER A 73 -22.48 -9.89 5.85
N ASN A 74 -23.49 -9.47 6.64
CA ASN A 74 -24.54 -8.55 6.26
C ASN A 74 -24.25 -7.09 6.70
N LEU A 75 -23.10 -6.85 7.33
CA LEU A 75 -22.72 -5.52 7.81
C LEU A 75 -21.56 -4.95 6.98
N MET A 76 -21.59 -3.65 6.75
CA MET A 76 -20.60 -2.93 5.98
C MET A 76 -20.19 -1.64 6.70
N LEU A 77 -18.91 -1.32 6.73
CA LEU A 77 -18.40 -0.10 7.35
C LEU A 77 -18.36 1.04 6.34
N LEU A 78 -19.10 2.12 6.60
CA LEU A 78 -19.25 3.26 5.68
C LEU A 78 -18.97 4.61 6.35
N CYS A 79 -18.45 5.59 5.61
CA CYS A 79 -18.46 6.99 6.06
C CYS A 79 -19.87 7.59 5.96
N ALA A 80 -20.12 8.71 6.64
CA ALA A 80 -21.43 9.37 6.66
C ALA A 80 -22.02 9.60 5.26
N ARG A 81 -21.18 10.08 4.33
CA ARG A 81 -21.58 10.36 2.93
C ARG A 81 -21.98 9.09 2.19
N CYS A 82 -21.19 8.02 2.30
CA CYS A 82 -21.48 6.77 1.59
C CYS A 82 -22.65 6.02 2.21
N HIS A 83 -22.80 6.07 3.54
CA HIS A 83 -23.96 5.51 4.24
C HIS A 83 -25.27 6.15 3.76
N ARG A 84 -25.35 7.49 3.76
CA ARG A 84 -26.52 8.22 3.25
C ARG A 84 -26.81 7.89 1.77
N ARG A 85 -25.76 7.77 0.96
CA ARG A 85 -25.89 7.44 -0.47
C ARG A 85 -26.60 6.10 -0.69
N VAL A 86 -26.20 5.06 0.02
CA VAL A 86 -26.72 3.71 -0.21
C VAL A 86 -28.09 3.48 0.42
N ASP A 87 -28.42 4.20 1.50
CA ASP A 87 -29.68 3.99 2.24
C ASP A 87 -30.77 5.00 1.90
N ASN A 88 -30.41 6.24 1.52
CA ASN A 88 -31.36 7.33 1.35
C ASN A 88 -31.40 7.89 -0.07
N GLU A 89 -30.23 8.17 -0.67
CA GLU A 89 -30.19 8.92 -1.94
C GLU A 89 -30.42 8.03 -3.16
N ALA A 90 -29.89 6.81 -3.16
CA ALA A 90 -29.95 5.92 -4.33
C ALA A 90 -30.05 4.43 -3.96
N PRO A 91 -30.97 4.01 -3.08
CA PRO A 91 -31.06 2.62 -2.61
C PRO A 91 -31.25 1.60 -3.74
N GLU A 92 -31.96 1.99 -4.81
CA GLU A 92 -32.20 1.15 -6.00
C GLU A 92 -30.92 0.88 -6.82
N GLN A 93 -29.95 1.79 -6.79
CA GLN A 93 -28.65 1.64 -7.48
C GLN A 93 -27.68 0.74 -6.70
N TYR A 94 -27.96 0.48 -5.43
CA TYR A 94 -27.11 -0.32 -4.55
C TYR A 94 -27.88 -1.52 -3.98
N PRO A 95 -28.30 -2.48 -4.82
CA PRO A 95 -28.92 -3.72 -4.35
C PRO A 95 -27.94 -4.55 -3.51
N ALA A 96 -28.48 -5.49 -2.72
CA ALA A 96 -27.70 -6.25 -1.74
C ALA A 96 -26.51 -7.02 -2.33
N ASN A 97 -26.63 -7.54 -3.56
CA ASN A 97 -25.52 -8.20 -4.26
C ASN A 97 -24.37 -7.22 -4.54
N VAL A 98 -24.65 -6.01 -5.01
CA VAL A 98 -23.63 -4.99 -5.28
C VAL A 98 -22.89 -4.64 -3.99
N LEU A 99 -23.60 -4.39 -2.88
CA LEU A 99 -22.96 -4.08 -1.60
C LEU A 99 -22.12 -5.25 -1.05
N ARG A 100 -22.58 -6.50 -1.23
CA ARG A 100 -21.79 -7.70 -0.91
C ARG A 100 -20.51 -7.77 -1.73
N ASP A 101 -20.57 -7.45 -3.01
CA ASP A 101 -19.38 -7.42 -3.88
C ASP A 101 -18.38 -6.36 -3.41
N MET A 102 -18.85 -5.14 -3.13
CA MET A 102 -18.00 -4.07 -2.59
C MET A 102 -17.30 -4.49 -1.29
N LYS A 103 -18.07 -5.08 -0.35
CA LYS A 103 -17.53 -5.61 0.91
C LYS A 103 -16.46 -6.68 0.65
N ARG A 104 -16.76 -7.69 -0.19
CA ARG A 104 -15.83 -8.78 -0.51
C ARG A 104 -14.54 -8.26 -1.14
N GLU A 105 -14.63 -7.36 -2.12
CA GLU A 105 -13.48 -6.73 -2.77
C GLU A 105 -12.61 -5.97 -1.76
N HIS A 106 -13.24 -5.16 -0.89
CA HIS A 106 -12.51 -4.40 0.12
C HIS A 106 -11.81 -5.30 1.11
N GLU A 107 -12.52 -6.27 1.71
CA GLU A 107 -11.95 -7.18 2.71
C GLU A 107 -10.87 -8.08 2.12
N HIS A 108 -11.03 -8.52 0.87
CA HIS A 108 -10.00 -9.26 0.16
C HIS A 108 -8.75 -8.42 -0.04
N ARG A 109 -8.89 -7.17 -0.52
CA ARG A 109 -7.78 -6.23 -0.68
C ARG A 109 -7.07 -5.94 0.64
N ILE A 110 -7.82 -5.71 1.74
CA ILE A 110 -7.24 -5.53 3.06
C ILE A 110 -6.46 -6.77 3.47
N ARG A 111 -7.06 -7.96 3.37
CA ARG A 111 -6.39 -9.23 3.72
C ARG A 111 -5.07 -9.42 2.97
N LEU A 112 -5.03 -9.13 1.67
CA LEU A 112 -3.80 -9.23 0.88
C LEU A 112 -2.76 -8.18 1.31
N ALA A 113 -3.18 -6.92 1.44
CA ALA A 113 -2.27 -5.83 1.77
C ALA A 113 -1.69 -5.92 3.19
N THR A 114 -2.45 -6.48 4.14
CA THR A 114 -2.03 -6.62 5.54
C THR A 114 -1.54 -8.02 5.87
N GLY A 115 -1.61 -8.97 4.94
CA GLY A 115 -1.18 -10.36 5.12
C GLY A 115 0.31 -10.58 4.81
N ILE A 116 1.05 -9.51 4.51
CA ILE A 116 2.48 -9.58 4.23
C ILE A 116 3.21 -9.86 5.55
N ASP A 117 3.85 -11.01 5.64
CA ASP A 117 4.59 -11.45 6.82
C ASP A 117 5.89 -10.61 6.99
N VAL A 118 6.40 -10.56 8.22
CA VAL A 118 7.62 -9.86 8.60
C VAL A 118 8.83 -10.38 7.80
N ASP A 119 8.80 -11.64 7.38
CA ASP A 119 9.86 -12.24 6.54
C ASP A 119 9.93 -11.65 5.11
N ARG A 120 8.86 -11.00 4.62
CA ARG A 120 8.82 -10.32 3.32
C ARG A 120 9.36 -8.89 3.37
N ALA A 121 9.82 -8.43 4.55
CA ALA A 121 10.48 -7.15 4.71
C ALA A 121 11.69 -7.05 3.78
N SER A 122 11.85 -5.90 3.14
CA SER A 122 12.87 -5.67 2.14
C SER A 122 13.56 -4.34 2.38
N HIS A 123 14.89 -4.33 2.24
CA HIS A 123 15.64 -3.07 2.19
C HIS A 123 15.47 -2.44 0.81
N VAL A 124 15.21 -1.14 0.77
CA VAL A 124 15.14 -0.40 -0.49
C VAL A 124 16.54 0.06 -0.87
N ILE A 125 17.06 -0.45 -1.99
CA ILE A 125 18.30 0.05 -2.59
C ILE A 125 17.90 0.91 -3.80
N ARG A 126 18.24 2.19 -3.75
CA ARG A 126 18.04 3.12 -4.87
C ARG A 126 19.37 3.37 -5.55
N PHE A 127 19.43 3.19 -6.86
CA PHE A 127 20.60 3.55 -7.65
C PHE A 127 20.23 4.57 -8.72
N GLY A 128 20.88 5.74 -8.67
CA GLY A 128 20.60 6.85 -9.56
C GLY A 128 21.87 7.40 -10.19
N ALA A 129 21.87 7.55 -11.52
CA ALA A 129 22.88 8.30 -12.23
C ALA A 129 22.25 9.06 -13.40
N ASN A 130 22.79 10.24 -13.74
CA ASN A 130 22.28 11.06 -14.83
C ASN A 130 22.40 10.31 -16.17
N ILE A 131 21.36 10.41 -17.02
CA ILE A 131 21.35 9.90 -18.40
C ILE A 131 21.18 11.11 -19.32
N GLY A 132 22.26 11.54 -19.97
CA GLY A 132 22.35 12.88 -20.56
C GLY A 132 21.97 13.98 -19.55
N GLN A 133 20.99 14.81 -19.91
CA GLN A 133 20.46 15.88 -19.04
C GLN A 133 19.36 15.41 -18.06
N ASN A 134 18.92 14.15 -18.13
CA ASN A 134 17.81 13.67 -17.32
C ASN A 134 18.28 13.22 -15.95
N GLN A 135 17.69 13.80 -14.90
CA GLN A 135 17.91 13.37 -13.53
C GLN A 135 17.07 12.12 -13.19
N ALA A 136 17.70 11.20 -12.46
CA ALA A 136 17.09 9.96 -12.00
C ALA A 136 16.38 10.14 -10.64
N LEU A 137 15.39 11.03 -10.57
CA LEU A 137 14.62 11.26 -9.35
C LEU A 137 13.35 10.40 -9.33
N VAL A 138 13.16 9.66 -8.23
CA VAL A 138 11.91 8.97 -7.89
C VAL A 138 11.62 9.24 -6.42
N SER A 139 10.37 9.58 -6.09
CA SER A 139 10.00 9.85 -4.70
C SER A 139 9.99 8.56 -3.88
N THR A 140 10.46 8.61 -2.63
CA THR A 140 10.43 7.45 -1.70
C THR A 140 9.03 6.84 -1.57
N ARG A 141 7.99 7.69 -1.60
CA ARG A 141 6.58 7.28 -1.58
C ARG A 141 6.25 6.31 -2.74
N GLN A 142 6.65 6.65 -3.95
CA GLN A 142 6.42 5.82 -5.14
C GLN A 142 7.19 4.49 -5.08
N LEU A 143 8.39 4.49 -4.48
CA LEU A 143 9.16 3.26 -4.28
C LEU A 143 8.41 2.31 -3.36
N HIS A 144 7.96 2.80 -2.21
CA HIS A 144 7.22 1.99 -1.23
C HIS A 144 5.90 1.46 -1.80
N GLU A 145 5.19 2.28 -2.57
CA GLU A 145 3.95 1.85 -3.26
C GLU A 145 4.23 0.73 -4.27
N ALA A 146 5.34 0.81 -5.01
CA ALA A 146 5.70 -0.19 -6.03
C ALA A 146 6.18 -1.55 -5.46
N MET A 147 6.47 -1.63 -4.16
CA MET A 147 6.86 -2.89 -3.49
C MET A 147 5.65 -3.78 -3.14
N MET A 148 4.49 -3.16 -2.98
CA MET A 148 3.27 -3.82 -2.52
C MET A 148 2.53 -4.48 -3.70
N PRO A 149 1.88 -5.64 -3.51
CA PRO A 149 1.71 -6.38 -2.24
C PRO A 149 2.80 -7.41 -1.96
N GLU A 150 3.79 -7.60 -2.82
CA GLU A 150 4.73 -8.72 -2.69
C GLU A 150 5.68 -8.57 -1.50
N ARG A 151 6.06 -7.33 -1.19
CA ARG A 151 7.04 -6.94 -0.15
C ARG A 151 6.67 -5.61 0.49
N TRP A 152 7.27 -5.34 1.65
CA TRP A 152 7.12 -4.06 2.35
C TRP A 152 8.49 -3.49 2.75
N PRO A 153 8.63 -2.15 2.81
CA PRO A 153 9.89 -1.50 3.17
C PRO A 153 10.16 -1.67 4.67
N ILE A 154 11.27 -2.32 5.03
CA ILE A 154 11.62 -2.59 6.43
C ILE A 154 11.84 -1.30 7.26
N SER A 155 12.14 -0.19 6.60
CA SER A 155 12.35 1.13 7.17
C SER A 155 11.84 2.23 6.24
N GLU A 156 11.59 3.42 6.78
CA GLU A 156 11.26 4.61 5.96
C GLU A 156 12.46 5.11 5.13
N THR A 157 13.67 4.72 5.51
CA THR A 157 14.92 5.13 4.85
C THR A 157 15.31 4.17 3.72
N THR A 158 15.90 4.73 2.67
CA THR A 158 16.47 4.02 1.53
C THR A 158 18.00 3.97 1.63
N ILE A 159 18.61 2.95 1.02
CA ILE A 159 20.06 2.92 0.79
C ILE A 159 20.30 3.51 -0.59
N ASP A 160 20.73 4.77 -0.60
CA ASP A 160 20.94 5.53 -1.84
C ASP A 160 22.38 5.37 -2.33
N LEU A 161 22.52 4.73 -3.49
CA LEU A 161 23.75 4.61 -4.24
C LEU A 161 23.71 5.67 -5.35
N GLU A 162 24.07 6.91 -5.05
CA GLU A 162 24.09 7.98 -6.05
C GLU A 162 25.23 8.96 -5.79
N MET A 163 25.56 9.74 -6.82
CA MET A 163 26.52 10.83 -6.72
C MET A 163 25.80 12.15 -7.00
N VAL A 164 25.33 12.79 -5.93
CA VAL A 164 24.64 14.08 -6.02
C VAL A 164 25.61 15.15 -6.52
N GLY A 165 25.21 15.93 -7.51
CA GLY A 165 26.02 17.04 -8.04
C GLY A 165 27.16 16.63 -8.98
N CYS A 166 27.11 15.45 -9.60
CA CYS A 166 28.04 15.08 -10.66
C CYS A 166 27.97 16.07 -11.85
N ALA A 167 29.07 16.79 -12.10
CA ALA A 167 29.16 17.72 -13.22
C ALA A 167 29.46 17.03 -14.56
N PHE A 168 30.17 15.90 -14.53
CA PHE A 168 30.48 15.10 -15.72
C PHE A 168 29.21 14.44 -16.30
N GLN A 169 29.20 14.25 -17.61
CA GLN A 169 28.11 13.65 -18.39
C GLN A 169 28.54 12.34 -19.06
N ASP A 170 27.57 11.54 -19.50
CA ASP A 170 27.78 10.19 -20.05
C ASP A 170 28.55 10.13 -21.39
N HIS A 171 28.76 11.26 -22.06
CA HIS A 171 29.65 11.36 -23.22
C HIS A 171 31.13 11.54 -22.84
N GLU A 172 31.43 11.84 -21.57
CA GLU A 172 32.79 12.08 -21.07
C GLU A 172 33.39 10.77 -20.50
N PRO A 173 34.61 10.37 -20.89
CA PRO A 173 35.26 9.18 -20.32
C PRO A 173 35.39 9.21 -18.79
N GLU A 174 35.63 10.39 -18.22
CA GLU A 174 35.78 10.64 -16.78
C GLU A 174 34.51 10.30 -16.00
N TYR A 175 33.33 10.50 -16.59
CA TYR A 175 32.05 10.14 -16.00
C TYR A 175 32.02 8.65 -15.66
N TRP A 176 32.42 7.79 -16.59
CA TRP A 176 32.35 6.34 -16.41
C TRP A 176 33.29 5.85 -15.32
N ALA A 177 34.55 6.31 -15.32
CA ALA A 177 35.53 5.96 -14.31
C ALA A 177 35.10 6.42 -12.91
N LEU A 178 34.58 7.64 -12.82
CA LEU A 178 34.11 8.21 -11.55
C LEU A 178 32.86 7.49 -11.02
N GLN A 179 31.85 7.28 -11.87
CA GLN A 179 30.60 6.63 -11.49
C GLN A 179 30.82 5.16 -11.08
N GLN A 180 31.63 4.42 -11.82
CA GLN A 180 31.97 3.04 -11.47
C GLN A 180 32.67 2.97 -10.11
N ARG A 181 33.66 3.83 -9.87
CA ARG A 181 34.37 3.90 -8.59
C ARG A 181 33.46 4.31 -7.44
N ASN A 182 32.61 5.32 -7.65
CA ASN A 182 31.65 5.77 -6.63
C ASN A 182 30.67 4.65 -6.27
N LEU A 183 30.06 4.00 -7.27
CA LEU A 183 29.15 2.89 -7.07
C LEU A 183 29.80 1.77 -6.25
N ALA A 184 31.01 1.35 -6.62
CA ALA A 184 31.74 0.31 -5.89
C ALA A 184 32.03 0.68 -4.43
N LEU A 185 32.42 1.93 -4.16
CA LEU A 185 32.67 2.40 -2.80
C LEU A 185 31.40 2.49 -1.96
N GLN A 186 30.33 3.08 -2.51
CA GLN A 186 29.04 3.22 -1.85
C GLN A 186 28.44 1.83 -1.53
N PHE A 187 28.47 0.92 -2.49
CA PHE A 187 27.99 -0.45 -2.28
C PHE A 187 28.79 -1.16 -1.18
N LYS A 188 30.12 -1.09 -1.21
CA LYS A 188 30.96 -1.69 -0.17
C LYS A 188 30.63 -1.14 1.22
N ASN A 189 30.47 0.18 1.33
CA ASN A 189 30.27 0.87 2.61
C ASN A 189 28.85 0.71 3.17
N HIS A 190 27.84 0.56 2.31
CA HIS A 190 26.43 0.64 2.72
C HIS A 190 25.63 -0.65 2.49
N VAL A 191 26.15 -1.58 1.69
CA VAL A 191 25.46 -2.81 1.31
C VAL A 191 26.30 -4.05 1.63
N GLY A 192 27.52 -4.17 1.11
CA GLY A 192 28.34 -5.39 1.17
C GLY A 192 28.49 -5.98 2.57
N GLY A 193 29.06 -5.21 3.51
CA GLY A 193 29.26 -5.70 4.88
C GLY A 193 27.96 -5.94 5.67
N ARG A 194 26.81 -5.40 5.22
CA ARG A 194 25.50 -5.67 5.83
C ARG A 194 24.88 -6.97 5.28
N ILE A 195 25.17 -7.32 4.03
CA ILE A 195 24.80 -8.64 3.48
C ILE A 195 25.61 -9.73 4.18
N GLU A 196 26.92 -9.57 4.34
CA GLU A 196 27.80 -10.55 4.99
C GLU A 196 27.37 -10.86 6.44
N ARG A 197 26.87 -9.86 7.17
CA ARG A 197 26.34 -10.00 8.53
C ARG A 197 24.88 -10.46 8.60
N GLN A 198 24.25 -10.71 7.45
CA GLN A 198 22.83 -11.04 7.32
C GLN A 198 21.86 -9.96 7.83
N ASP A 199 22.31 -8.70 7.92
CA ASP A 199 21.44 -7.56 8.22
C ASP A 199 20.50 -7.27 7.04
N ILE A 200 21.01 -7.42 5.81
CA ILE A 200 20.22 -7.35 4.58
C ILE A 200 20.01 -8.77 4.08
N ARG A 201 18.79 -9.30 4.23
CA ARG A 201 18.39 -10.65 3.77
C ARG A 201 17.59 -10.64 2.47
N HIS A 202 17.01 -9.50 2.13
CA HIS A 202 16.38 -9.23 0.84
C HIS A 202 16.50 -7.74 0.50
N ALA A 203 16.66 -7.41 -0.78
CA ALA A 203 16.58 -6.03 -1.27
C ALA A 203 15.63 -5.83 -2.45
N SER A 204 14.87 -4.74 -2.40
CA SER A 204 14.06 -4.22 -3.51
C SER A 204 14.86 -3.12 -4.17
N VAL A 205 15.32 -3.39 -5.40
CA VAL A 205 16.26 -2.54 -6.12
C VAL A 205 15.50 -1.68 -7.12
N PHE A 206 15.64 -0.36 -6.97
CA PHE A 206 15.09 0.66 -7.85
C PHE A 206 16.24 1.41 -8.50
N ALA A 207 16.50 1.12 -9.77
CA ALA A 207 17.66 1.66 -10.46
C ALA A 207 17.26 2.42 -11.72
N LEU A 208 17.78 3.63 -11.88
CA LEU A 208 17.65 4.44 -13.09
C LEU A 208 19.00 5.10 -13.37
N ALA A 209 19.74 4.50 -14.30
CA ALA A 209 21.10 4.87 -14.67
C ALA A 209 21.42 4.36 -16.08
N PRO A 210 22.50 4.82 -16.72
CA PRO A 210 22.99 4.22 -17.96
C PRO A 210 23.23 2.70 -17.83
N GLN A 211 22.96 1.96 -18.91
CA GLN A 211 22.99 0.49 -18.92
C GLN A 211 24.30 -0.12 -18.37
N PRO A 212 25.51 0.39 -18.69
CA PRO A 212 26.75 -0.17 -18.14
C PRO A 212 26.81 -0.11 -16.61
N LEU A 213 26.28 0.95 -16.00
CA LEU A 213 26.25 1.08 -14.54
C LEU A 213 25.21 0.15 -13.91
N LEU A 214 24.08 -0.11 -14.59
CA LEU A 214 23.09 -1.10 -14.15
C LEU A 214 23.68 -2.52 -14.16
N ILE A 215 24.48 -2.84 -15.19
CA ILE A 215 25.20 -4.13 -15.26
C ILE A 215 26.21 -4.23 -14.11
N GLU A 216 26.97 -3.16 -13.84
CA GLU A 216 27.91 -3.14 -12.73
C GLU A 216 27.23 -3.30 -11.36
N LEU A 217 26.08 -2.64 -11.13
CA LEU A 217 25.29 -2.85 -9.92
C LEU A 217 24.82 -4.31 -9.82
N GLY A 218 24.30 -4.88 -10.92
CA GLY A 218 23.88 -6.28 -10.97
C GLY A 218 25.02 -7.25 -10.63
N ARG A 219 26.23 -6.97 -11.14
CA ARG A 219 27.44 -7.75 -10.81
C ARG A 219 27.77 -7.70 -9.32
N GLN A 220 27.65 -6.54 -8.68
CA GLN A 220 27.89 -6.39 -7.23
C GLN A 220 26.81 -7.04 -6.37
N LEU A 221 25.56 -7.11 -6.85
CA LEU A 221 24.46 -7.78 -6.17
C LEU A 221 24.45 -9.32 -6.33
N SER A 222 25.15 -9.84 -7.34
CA SER A 222 25.04 -11.25 -7.77
C SER A 222 25.22 -12.30 -6.65
N ASP A 223 24.42 -13.38 -6.73
CA ASP A 223 24.30 -14.63 -5.92
C ASP A 223 24.35 -14.59 -4.38
N ILE A 224 24.64 -13.44 -3.77
CA ILE A 224 24.79 -13.33 -2.32
C ILE A 224 23.46 -12.92 -1.66
N LEU A 225 22.59 -12.21 -2.39
CA LEU A 225 21.37 -11.63 -1.85
C LEU A 225 20.15 -11.89 -2.74
N PRO A 226 19.04 -12.44 -2.19
CA PRO A 226 17.74 -12.42 -2.86
C PRO A 226 17.30 -10.97 -3.17
N VAL A 227 17.05 -10.68 -4.44
CA VAL A 227 16.68 -9.33 -4.92
C VAL A 227 15.38 -9.34 -5.72
N SER A 228 14.61 -8.26 -5.59
CA SER A 228 13.48 -7.93 -6.48
C SER A 228 13.82 -6.64 -7.23
N VAL A 229 13.87 -6.68 -8.56
CA VAL A 229 14.21 -5.53 -9.39
C VAL A 229 12.93 -4.85 -9.87
N HIS A 230 12.79 -3.55 -9.59
CA HIS A 230 11.64 -2.76 -10.01
C HIS A 230 12.07 -1.78 -11.12
N GLN A 231 11.40 -1.88 -12.27
CA GLN A 231 11.63 -0.97 -13.39
C GLN A 231 10.64 0.19 -13.34
N ARG A 232 11.13 1.40 -13.64
CA ARG A 232 10.25 2.56 -13.79
C ARG A 232 9.56 2.49 -15.14
N HIS A 233 8.29 2.09 -15.13
CA HIS A 233 7.43 2.21 -16.29
C HIS A 233 7.03 3.68 -16.47
N ARG A 234 7.32 4.26 -17.64
CA ARG A 234 6.78 5.56 -18.05
C ARG A 234 5.63 5.26 -19.01
N GLU A 235 4.44 5.74 -18.71
CA GLU A 235 3.37 5.72 -19.70
C GLU A 235 3.70 6.75 -20.79
N PRO A 236 3.62 6.37 -22.09
CA PRO A 236 3.89 7.25 -23.21
C PRO A 236 2.85 8.37 -23.36
#